data_AF-A0A934HLQ7-F1
#
_entry.id   AF-A0A934HLQ7-F1
#
_cell.length_a   1.000
_cell.length_b   1.000
_cell.length_c   1.000
_cell.angle_alpha   90.00
_cell.angle_beta   90.00
_cell.angle_gamma   90.00
#
_symmetry.space_group_name_H-M   'P 1'
#
loop_
_entity.id
_entity.type
_entity.pdbx_description
1 polymer ?
#
loop_
_entity_poly.entity_id
_entity_poly.type
_entity_poly.pdbx_seq_one_letter_code
_entity_poly.pdbx_strand_id
1 'polypeptide(L)'
;MVFIIVNADPKADKFYYRELYPLLFKKEFVKEGDYLTTYAALHDLGIYANIEMIEYDFDQPFESIEEAVEFWKEYLGIVTEEHDAALKGFLSKKLVKRRGVLLAKFHKRSAVIWWRKDGR
;
A
#
# COMPACT_ATOMS: atom_id res chain seq x y z
N MET A 1 20.11 6.39 14.91
CA MET A 1 18.76 6.97 14.70
C MET A 1 17.87 5.90 14.10
N VAL A 2 16.60 5.81 14.51
CA VAL A 2 15.63 4.84 14.00
C VAL A 2 14.49 5.58 13.32
N PHE A 3 14.04 5.07 12.18
CA PHE A 3 12.90 5.60 11.43
C PHE A 3 11.91 4.48 11.14
N ILE A 4 10.62 4.80 11.27
CA ILE A 4 9.50 3.95 10.87
C ILE A 4 8.60 4.79 9.97
N ILE A 5 8.19 4.22 8.85
CA ILE A 5 7.20 4.84 7.96
C ILE A 5 5.97 3.94 7.95
N VAL A 6 4.87 4.47 8.45
CA VAL A 6 3.60 3.75 8.58
C VAL A 6 2.49 4.53 7.90
N ASN A 7 1.53 3.83 7.32
CA ASN A 7 0.40 4.47 6.66
C ASN A 7 -0.41 5.30 7.68
N ALA A 8 -0.77 6.52 7.30
CA ALA A 8 -1.51 7.47 8.13
C ALA A 8 -2.88 7.85 7.56
N ASP A 9 -3.34 7.17 6.51
CA ASP A 9 -4.67 7.37 5.95
C ASP A 9 -5.57 6.15 6.24
N PRO A 10 -6.58 6.27 7.13
CA PRO A 10 -7.51 5.19 7.43
C PRO A 10 -8.36 4.77 6.22
N LYS A 11 -8.51 5.66 5.22
CA LYS A 11 -9.23 5.39 3.99
C LYS A 11 -8.34 4.85 2.88
N ALA A 12 -7.02 4.87 3.04
CA ALA A 12 -6.10 4.40 2.01
C ALA A 12 -6.42 2.95 1.63
N ASP A 13 -6.66 2.75 0.35
CA ASP A 13 -6.80 1.43 -0.24
C ASP A 13 -5.48 1.03 -0.87
N LYS A 14 -4.72 0.22 -0.14
CA LYS A 14 -3.42 -0.26 -0.57
C LYS A 14 -3.61 -1.12 -1.83
N PHE A 15 -3.08 -0.69 -2.97
CA PHE A 15 -3.11 -1.45 -4.23
C PHE A 15 -4.49 -1.99 -4.63
N TYR A 16 -5.56 -1.23 -4.33
CA TYR A 16 -6.96 -1.59 -4.60
C TYR A 16 -7.48 -2.82 -3.85
N TYR A 17 -6.87 -3.17 -2.72
CA TYR A 17 -7.19 -4.38 -1.97
C TYR A 17 -8.65 -4.46 -1.54
N ARG A 18 -9.31 -3.34 -1.21
CA ARG A 18 -10.74 -3.34 -0.84
C ARG A 18 -11.63 -3.85 -1.97
N GLU A 19 -11.26 -3.61 -3.23
CA GLU A 19 -12.01 -4.11 -4.38
C GLU A 19 -11.50 -5.48 -4.86
N LEU A 20 -10.18 -5.69 -4.81
CA LEU A 20 -9.55 -6.92 -5.30
C LEU A 20 -9.82 -8.14 -4.40
N TYR A 21 -9.81 -7.98 -3.07
CA TYR A 21 -10.03 -9.11 -2.16
C TYR A 21 -11.42 -9.73 -2.32
N PRO A 22 -12.53 -8.95 -2.36
CA PRO A 22 -13.85 -9.49 -2.63
C PRO A 22 -13.97 -10.10 -4.03
N LEU A 23 -13.31 -9.48 -5.03
CA LEU A 23 -13.35 -9.95 -6.41
C LEU A 23 -12.72 -11.34 -6.54
N LEU A 24 -11.49 -11.48 -6.04
CA LEU A 24 -10.63 -12.66 -6.23
C LEU A 24 -10.91 -13.76 -5.20
N PHE A 25 -11.00 -13.40 -3.92
CA PHE A 25 -11.04 -14.37 -2.81
C PHE A 25 -12.39 -14.50 -2.13
N LYS A 26 -13.40 -13.74 -2.58
CA LYS A 26 -14.74 -13.66 -1.94
C LYS A 26 -14.67 -13.31 -0.45
N LYS A 27 -13.69 -12.51 -0.07
CA LYS A 27 -13.44 -12.06 1.30
C LYS A 27 -13.19 -10.56 1.34
N GLU A 28 -13.64 -9.89 2.38
CA GLU A 28 -13.32 -8.47 2.61
C GLU A 28 -11.86 -8.28 3.04
N PHE A 29 -11.23 -7.21 2.54
CA PHE A 29 -9.91 -6.81 3.04
C PHE A 29 -10.03 -6.10 4.39
N VAL A 30 -9.39 -6.66 5.41
CA VAL A 30 -9.29 -6.03 6.74
C VAL A 30 -7.92 -5.39 6.86
N LYS A 31 -7.88 -4.07 7.05
CA LYS A 31 -6.63 -3.35 7.25
C LYS A 31 -6.13 -3.57 8.69
N GLU A 32 -4.89 -4.00 8.84
CA GLU A 32 -4.25 -4.14 10.14
C GLU A 32 -3.46 -2.87 10.49
N GLY A 33 -3.86 -2.24 11.60
CA GLY A 33 -3.12 -1.15 12.25
C GLY A 33 -3.08 0.19 11.52
N ASP A 34 -2.81 1.24 12.29
CA ASP A 34 -2.43 2.55 11.78
C ASP A 34 -1.22 3.10 12.55
N TYR A 35 -0.76 4.30 12.17
CA TYR A 35 0.34 4.96 12.82
C TYR A 35 0.13 5.25 14.32
N LEU A 36 -1.12 5.43 14.78
CA LEU A 36 -1.43 5.69 16.19
C LEU A 36 -1.18 4.44 17.02
N THR A 37 -1.56 3.26 16.52
CA THR A 37 -1.23 1.99 17.18
C THR A 37 0.28 1.82 17.32
N THR A 38 1.05 2.13 16.27
CA THR A 38 2.52 2.08 16.34
C THR A 38 3.08 3.09 17.35
N TYR A 39 2.60 4.32 17.33
CA TYR A 39 3.07 5.37 18.22
C TYR A 39 2.76 5.09 19.69
N ALA A 40 1.54 4.60 19.98
CA ALA A 40 1.14 4.20 21.33
C ALA A 40 2.03 3.08 21.87
N ALA A 41 2.32 2.05 21.06
CA ALA A 41 3.21 0.97 21.47
C ALA A 41 4.64 1.45 21.76
N LEU A 42 5.17 2.42 21.00
CA LEU A 42 6.47 3.04 21.30
C LEU A 42 6.44 3.79 22.63
N HIS A 43 5.38 4.56 22.88
CA HIS A 43 5.19 5.29 24.13
C HIS A 43 5.12 4.36 25.34
N ASP A 44 4.40 3.24 25.23
CA ASP A 44 4.32 2.22 26.30
C ASP A 44 5.68 1.57 26.61
N LEU A 45 6.58 1.53 25.63
CA LEU A 45 7.98 1.10 25.79
C LEU A 45 8.90 2.21 26.34
N GLY A 46 8.38 3.38 26.67
CA GLY A 46 9.14 4.54 27.15
C GLY A 46 9.88 5.29 26.03
N ILE A 47 9.53 5.04 24.76
CA ILE A 47 10.13 5.71 23.60
C ILE A 47 9.23 6.87 23.17
N TYR A 48 9.67 8.08 23.49
CA TYR A 48 9.02 9.32 23.06
C TYR A 48 9.55 9.71 21.67
N ALA A 49 8.98 9.09 20.64
CA ALA A 49 9.38 9.35 19.26
C ALA A 49 8.82 10.69 18.75
N ASN A 50 9.50 11.28 17.77
CA ASN A 50 8.93 12.36 16.96
C ASN A 50 8.06 11.75 15.86
N ILE A 51 7.09 12.53 15.39
CA ILE A 51 6.20 12.13 14.29
C ILE A 51 5.95 13.31 13.34
N GLU A 52 5.98 13.03 12.04
CA GLU A 52 5.62 13.97 10.99
C GLU A 52 4.74 13.29 9.95
N MET A 53 3.72 14.01 9.49
CA MET A 53 2.83 13.54 8.43
C MET A 53 3.38 14.01 7.09
N ILE A 54 3.57 13.07 6.17
CA ILE A 54 3.95 13.36 4.80
C ILE A 54 2.89 12.85 3.83
N GLU A 55 2.75 13.56 2.71
CA GLU A 55 1.92 13.17 1.58
C GLU A 55 2.81 13.05 0.34
N TYR A 56 2.59 12.00 -0.45
CA TYR A 56 3.35 11.75 -1.66
C TYR A 56 2.56 10.87 -2.62
N ASP A 57 2.82 11.06 -3.91
CA ASP A 57 2.32 10.17 -4.95
C ASP A 57 3.32 9.03 -5.16
N PHE A 58 2.80 7.81 -5.13
CA PHE A 58 3.54 6.57 -5.39
C PHE A 58 2.97 5.90 -6.63
N ASP A 59 2.95 6.64 -7.74
CA ASP A 59 2.47 6.15 -9.02
C ASP A 59 3.37 5.01 -9.51
N GLN A 60 2.77 3.87 -9.81
CA GLN A 60 3.47 2.70 -10.34
C GLN A 60 3.26 2.61 -11.86
N PRO A 61 4.32 2.77 -12.66
CA PRO A 61 4.24 2.63 -14.12
C PRO A 61 4.36 1.17 -14.56
N PHE A 62 3.73 0.89 -15.70
CA PHE A 62 3.81 -0.38 -16.44
C PHE A 62 3.82 -0.11 -17.94
N GLU A 63 4.66 -0.83 -18.68
CA GLU A 63 4.74 -0.83 -20.12
C GLU A 63 3.55 -1.53 -20.77
N SER A 64 2.97 -2.52 -20.07
CA SER A 64 1.86 -3.33 -20.58
C SER A 64 0.87 -3.74 -19.48
N ILE A 65 -0.32 -4.19 -19.89
CA ILE A 65 -1.29 -4.71 -18.92
C ILE A 65 -0.84 -6.05 -18.36
N GLU A 66 -0.11 -6.84 -19.15
CA GLU A 66 0.48 -8.12 -18.76
C GLU A 66 1.51 -7.92 -17.64
N GLU A 67 2.40 -6.93 -17.77
CA GLU A 67 3.36 -6.58 -16.70
C GLU A 67 2.64 -6.16 -15.41
N ALA A 68 1.57 -5.36 -15.52
CA ALA A 68 0.78 -5.00 -14.36
C ALA A 68 0.13 -6.22 -13.70
N VAL A 69 -0.41 -7.16 -14.48
CA VAL A 69 -1.01 -8.38 -13.94
C VAL A 69 0.03 -9.21 -13.18
N GLU A 70 1.22 -9.41 -13.74
CA GLU A 70 2.30 -10.16 -13.08
C GLU A 70 2.76 -9.49 -11.79
N PHE A 71 2.94 -8.16 -11.80
CA PHE A 71 3.24 -7.40 -10.58
C PHE A 71 2.19 -7.62 -9.49
N TRP A 72 0.90 -7.57 -9.82
CA TRP A 72 -0.16 -7.79 -8.83
C TRP A 72 -0.22 -9.23 -8.34
N LYS A 73 0.04 -10.22 -9.19
CA LYS A 73 0.10 -11.63 -8.80
C LYS A 73 1.20 -11.87 -7.78
N GLU A 74 2.40 -11.36 -8.05
CA GLU A 74 3.52 -11.41 -7.11
C GLU A 74 3.15 -10.69 -5.80
N TYR A 75 2.58 -9.50 -5.89
CA TYR A 75 2.24 -8.68 -4.72
C TYR A 75 1.14 -9.30 -3.83
N LEU A 76 0.17 -9.97 -4.44
CA LEU A 76 -0.92 -10.66 -3.74
C LEU A 76 -0.56 -12.10 -3.33
N GLY A 77 0.58 -12.63 -3.77
CA GLY A 77 0.95 -14.02 -3.57
C GLY A 77 0.03 -15.01 -4.31
N ILE A 78 -0.55 -14.60 -5.44
CA ILE A 78 -1.39 -15.45 -6.27
C ILE A 78 -0.49 -16.24 -7.21
N VAL A 79 -0.44 -17.56 -7.02
CA VAL A 79 0.44 -18.45 -7.77
C VAL A 79 -0.30 -19.14 -8.94
N THR A 80 -1.63 -19.11 -8.96
CA THR A 80 -2.45 -19.80 -9.96
C THR A 80 -3.10 -18.82 -10.95
N GLU A 81 -3.29 -19.27 -12.20
CA GLU A 81 -3.90 -18.47 -13.28
C GLU A 81 -5.42 -18.27 -13.14
N GLU A 82 -6.04 -18.87 -12.11
CA GLU A 82 -7.49 -18.83 -11.86
C GLU A 82 -8.05 -17.40 -11.85
N HIS A 83 -7.25 -16.45 -11.40
CA HIS A 83 -7.64 -15.06 -11.20
C HIS A 83 -7.21 -14.11 -12.33
N ASP A 84 -6.41 -14.58 -13.28
CA ASP A 84 -5.73 -13.72 -14.26
C ASP A 84 -6.71 -12.92 -15.11
N ALA A 85 -7.78 -13.54 -15.60
CA ALA A 85 -8.80 -12.85 -16.41
C ALA A 85 -9.55 -11.77 -15.61
N ALA A 86 -9.91 -12.06 -14.35
CA ALA A 86 -10.58 -11.12 -13.48
C ALA A 86 -9.67 -9.95 -13.10
N LEU A 87 -8.41 -10.24 -12.75
CA LEU A 87 -7.39 -9.26 -12.41
C LEU A 87 -7.05 -8.37 -13.61
N LYS A 88 -6.82 -8.95 -14.79
CA LYS A 88 -6.59 -8.20 -16.04
C LYS A 88 -7.75 -7.27 -16.36
N GLY A 89 -8.99 -7.77 -16.26
CA GLY A 89 -10.19 -6.97 -16.49
C GLY A 89 -10.36 -5.84 -15.47
N PHE A 90 -9.99 -6.07 -14.21
CA PHE A 90 -9.99 -5.06 -13.16
C PHE A 90 -8.94 -3.97 -13.42
N LEU A 91 -7.68 -4.36 -13.64
CA LEU A 91 -6.57 -3.44 -13.87
C LEU A 91 -6.78 -2.61 -15.15
N SER A 92 -7.31 -3.21 -16.21
CA SER A 92 -7.62 -2.49 -17.46
C SER A 92 -8.60 -1.32 -17.26
N LYS A 93 -9.45 -1.37 -16.23
CA LYS A 93 -10.39 -0.29 -15.88
C LYS A 93 -9.80 0.73 -14.92
N LYS A 94 -8.81 0.34 -14.11
CA LYS A 94 -8.22 1.19 -13.06
C LYS A 94 -6.98 1.93 -13.51
N LEU A 95 -6.14 1.29 -14.34
CA LEU A 95 -4.90 1.89 -14.81
C LEU A 95 -5.17 3.01 -15.80
N VAL A 96 -4.46 4.13 -15.64
CA VAL A 96 -4.61 5.29 -16.51
C VAL A 96 -3.50 5.27 -17.55
N LYS A 97 -3.86 5.30 -18.83
CA LYS A 97 -2.88 5.41 -19.92
C LYS A 97 -2.41 6.86 -20.07
N ARG A 98 -1.10 7.10 -19.96
CA ARG A 98 -0.49 8.42 -20.15
C ARG A 98 0.84 8.28 -20.89
N ARG A 99 1.00 9.00 -22.02
CA ARG A 99 2.23 9.00 -22.84
C ARG A 99 2.73 7.59 -23.19
N GLY A 100 1.82 6.68 -23.49
CA GLY A 100 2.14 5.30 -23.87
C GLY A 100 2.32 4.32 -22.69
N VAL A 101 2.41 4.81 -21.46
CA VAL A 101 2.59 4.01 -20.24
C VAL A 101 1.26 3.85 -19.50
N LEU A 102 1.04 2.71 -18.85
CA LEU A 102 -0.06 2.49 -17.92
C LEU A 102 0.39 2.89 -16.51
N LEU A 103 -0.42 3.70 -15.82
CA LEU A 103 -0.11 4.19 -14.48
C LEU A 103 -1.16 3.69 -13.49
N ALA A 104 -0.71 3.02 -12.43
CA ALA A 104 -1.49 2.84 -11.22
C ALA A 104 -1.22 4.02 -10.29
N LYS A 105 -2.24 4.84 -10.04
CA LYS A 105 -2.07 6.04 -9.22
C LYS A 105 -2.34 5.75 -7.75
N PHE A 106 -1.39 6.11 -6.90
CA PHE A 106 -1.54 5.96 -5.46
C PHE A 106 -1.11 7.22 -4.76
N HIS A 107 -2.08 7.99 -4.30
CA HIS A 107 -1.82 9.04 -3.33
C HIS A 107 -1.67 8.41 -1.95
N LYS A 108 -0.56 8.68 -1.26
CA LYS A 108 -0.26 8.11 0.05
C LYS A 108 -0.06 9.23 1.07
N ARG A 109 -0.63 9.00 2.24
CA ARG A 109 -0.30 9.73 3.46
C ARG A 109 0.35 8.78 4.45
N SER A 110 1.51 9.15 4.95
CA SER A 110 2.28 8.35 5.89
C SER A 110 2.74 9.18 7.07
N ALA A 111 2.86 8.54 8.22
CA ALA A 111 3.54 9.07 9.38
C ALA A 111 4.99 8.58 9.35
N VAL A 112 5.93 9.53 9.34
CA VAL A 112 7.34 9.28 9.61
C VAL A 112 7.53 9.39 11.11
N ILE A 113 7.93 8.31 11.76
CA ILE A 113 8.16 8.25 13.21
C ILE A 113 9.64 7.99 13.45
N TRP A 114 10.30 8.79 14.30
CA TRP A 114 11.74 8.63 14.53
C TRP A 114 12.22 8.99 15.93
N TRP A 115 13.28 8.31 16.37
CA TRP A 115 13.95 8.57 17.65
C TRP A 115 15.44 8.18 17.61
N ARG A 116 16.19 8.61 18.64
CA ARG A 116 17.58 8.18 18.85
C ARG A 116 17.59 6.93 19.73
N LYS A 117 18.36 5.91 19.31
CA LYS A 117 18.44 4.61 20.01
C LYS A 117 19.06 4.72 21.41
N ASP A 118 19.85 5.76 21.65
CA ASP A 118 20.71 5.87 22.85
C ASP A 118 20.25 6.93 23.86
N GLY A 119 19.01 7.44 23.75
CA GLY A 119 18.38 8.26 24.80
C GLY A 119 19.09 9.56 25.21
N ARG A 120 20.10 10.02 24.46
CA ARG A 120 20.69 11.37 24.56
C ARG A 120 20.58 12.08 23.22
#